data_AF-A0A352XRY6-F1
#
_entry.id   AF-A0A352XRY6-F1
#
_cell.length_a   1.000
_cell.length_b   1.000
_cell.length_c   1.000
_cell.angle_alpha   90.00
_cell.angle_beta   90.00
_cell.angle_gamma   90.00
#
_symmetry.space_group_name_H-M   'P 1'
#
loop_
_entity.id
_entity.type
_entity.pdbx_description
1 polymer ?
#
loop_
_entity_poly.entity_id
_entity_poly.type
_entity_poly.pdbx_seq_one_letter_code
_entity_poly.pdbx_strand_id
1 'polypeptide(L)'
;MPTMLPVFTRATRPIRAVAKAAIFFLKVFPMLPSRPVDWVTKLPVIEKVRYPTRFGQAEGDLYRPSAGGPHPGIVVCLGVVPFGVDHPQVALLGKALARSGFAALLYWSPAMRDFR
;
A
#
# COMPACT_ATOMS: atom_id res chain seq x y z
N MET A 1 -2.65 19.11 49.10
CA MET A 1 -2.76 19.49 47.67
C MET A 1 -2.75 18.21 46.83
N PRO A 2 -3.89 17.78 46.24
CA PRO A 2 -3.90 16.54 45.46
C PRO A 2 -3.59 16.79 43.98
N THR A 3 -2.57 16.09 43.50
CA THR A 3 -2.59 15.23 42.30
C THR A 3 -2.85 15.89 40.92
N MET A 4 -1.79 16.26 40.21
CA MET A 4 -1.83 16.78 38.82
C MET A 4 -0.99 15.98 37.80
N LEU A 5 -0.74 14.67 38.02
CA LEU A 5 0.25 13.92 37.22
C LEU A 5 -0.18 12.66 36.42
N PRO A 6 -1.42 12.12 36.40
CA PRO A 6 -1.71 10.95 35.55
C PRO A 6 -2.57 11.25 34.31
N VAL A 7 -2.84 12.51 33.96
CA VAL A 7 -3.74 12.85 32.83
C VAL A 7 -3.01 12.88 31.48
N PHE A 8 -1.74 13.29 31.45
CA PHE A 8 -1.01 13.53 30.20
C PHE A 8 -0.68 12.26 29.39
N THR A 9 -0.54 11.11 30.04
CA THR A 9 -0.16 9.86 29.36
C THR A 9 -1.35 9.11 28.74
N ARG A 10 -2.59 9.38 29.15
CA ARG A 10 -3.80 8.71 28.61
C ARG A 10 -4.29 9.31 27.28
N ALA A 11 -3.97 10.57 27.00
CA ALA A 11 -4.41 11.28 25.78
C ALA A 11 -3.62 10.92 24.51
N THR A 12 -2.44 10.31 24.63
CA THR A 12 -1.56 10.01 23.49
C THR A 12 -2.10 8.93 22.55
N ARG A 13 -2.85 7.95 23.08
CA ARG A 13 -3.44 6.86 22.29
C ARG A 13 -4.61 7.31 21.38
N PRO A 14 -5.62 8.04 21.86
CA PRO A 14 -6.71 8.51 21.00
C PRO A 14 -6.21 9.51 19.95
N ILE A 15 -5.29 10.41 20.31
CA ILE A 15 -4.69 11.37 19.36
C ILE A 15 -3.97 10.62 18.23
N ARG A 16 -3.20 9.59 18.54
CA ARG A 16 -2.51 8.77 17.53
C ARG A 16 -3.49 8.01 16.64
N ALA A 17 -4.60 7.54 17.18
CA ALA A 17 -5.63 6.84 16.42
C ALA A 17 -6.36 7.78 15.45
N VAL A 18 -6.75 8.97 15.93
CA VAL A 18 -7.38 10.01 15.09
C VAL A 18 -6.43 10.46 13.98
N ALA A 19 -5.15 10.68 14.29
CA ALA A 19 -4.15 11.04 13.30
C ALA A 19 -4.01 9.96 12.20
N LYS A 20 -3.95 8.67 12.58
CA LYS A 20 -3.89 7.57 11.61
C LYS A 20 -5.17 7.44 10.78
N ALA A 21 -6.34 7.62 11.39
CA ALA A 21 -7.62 7.59 10.70
C ALA A 21 -7.75 8.73 9.68
N ALA A 22 -7.35 9.94 10.06
CA ALA A 22 -7.33 11.09 9.16
C ALA A 22 -6.39 10.88 7.98
N ILE A 23 -5.18 10.36 8.21
CA ILE A 23 -4.21 10.02 7.16
C ILE A 23 -4.77 8.97 6.21
N PHE A 24 -5.40 7.91 6.73
CA PHE A 24 -6.04 6.88 5.92
C PHE A 24 -7.17 7.44 5.06
N PHE A 25 -8.05 8.26 5.65
CA PHE A 25 -9.17 8.89 4.95
C PHE A 25 -8.69 9.81 3.82
N LEU A 26 -7.67 10.64 4.09
CA LEU A 26 -7.07 11.52 3.08
C LEU A 26 -6.45 10.75 1.91
N LYS A 27 -6.00 9.51 2.16
CA LYS A 27 -5.31 8.68 1.17
C LYS A 27 -6.23 7.79 0.36
N VAL A 28 -7.37 7.39 0.94
CA VAL A 28 -8.40 6.59 0.26
C VAL A 28 -9.26 7.46 -0.66
N PHE A 29 -9.43 8.74 -0.37
CA PHE A 29 -10.20 9.66 -1.23
C PHE A 29 -9.36 10.19 -2.39
N PRO A 30 -9.64 9.80 -3.65
CA PRO A 30 -8.82 10.13 -4.82
C PRO A 30 -8.94 11.60 -5.28
N MET A 31 -9.80 12.42 -4.67
CA MET A 31 -10.02 13.84 -5.01
C MET A 31 -9.18 14.82 -4.17
N LEU A 32 -8.42 14.36 -3.17
CA LEU A 32 -7.57 15.23 -2.35
C LEU A 32 -6.14 15.27 -2.91
N PRO A 33 -5.49 16.45 -2.97
CA PRO A 33 -4.16 16.59 -3.55
C PRO A 33 -3.14 15.82 -2.72
N SER A 34 -2.77 14.62 -3.17
CA SER A 34 -1.87 13.67 -2.47
C SER A 34 -0.38 14.02 -2.55
N ARG A 35 -0.05 15.10 -3.28
CA ARG A 35 1.32 15.62 -3.48
C ARG A 35 2.12 15.89 -2.18
N PRO A 36 1.54 16.35 -1.06
CA PRO A 36 2.29 16.55 0.18
C PRO A 36 2.77 15.24 0.83
N VAL A 37 2.04 14.14 0.64
CA VAL A 37 2.41 12.81 1.18
C VAL A 37 3.57 12.21 0.40
N ASP A 38 3.65 12.47 -0.90
CA ASP A 38 4.79 12.06 -1.73
C ASP A 38 6.10 12.76 -1.32
N TRP A 39 6.02 13.94 -0.69
CA TRP A 39 7.20 14.67 -0.19
C TRP A 39 7.74 14.09 1.12
N VAL A 40 6.88 13.45 1.92
CA VAL A 40 7.22 12.89 3.23
C VAL A 40 7.51 11.39 3.15
N THR A 41 6.95 10.68 2.17
CA THR A 41 7.12 9.22 2.04
C THR A 41 8.26 8.87 1.09
N LYS A 42 9.28 8.17 1.63
CA LYS A 42 10.39 7.61 0.84
C LYS A 42 9.86 6.74 -0.30
N LEU A 43 10.58 6.74 -1.43
CA LEU A 43 10.25 5.93 -2.60
C LEU A 43 10.03 4.46 -2.22
N PRO A 44 8.95 3.81 -2.70
CA PRO A 44 8.73 2.40 -2.45
C PRO A 44 9.75 1.55 -3.20
N VAL A 45 10.09 0.39 -2.64
CA VAL A 45 10.95 -0.61 -3.29
C VAL A 45 10.06 -1.47 -4.19
N ILE A 46 10.40 -1.57 -5.47
CA ILE A 46 9.65 -2.34 -6.45
C ILE A 46 10.50 -3.55 -6.85
N GLU A 47 9.92 -4.74 -6.74
CA GLU A 47 10.60 -5.99 -7.01
C GLU A 47 9.72 -6.90 -7.86
N LYS A 48 10.24 -7.40 -8.98
CA LYS A 48 9.57 -8.44 -9.75
C LYS A 48 9.78 -9.76 -9.05
N VAL A 49 8.68 -10.42 -8.69
CA VAL A 49 8.71 -11.71 -8.01
C VAL A 49 8.15 -12.79 -8.93
N ARG A 50 8.77 -13.97 -8.86
CA ARG A 50 8.29 -15.18 -9.51
C ARG A 50 8.18 -16.28 -8.46
N TYR A 51 7.05 -16.97 -8.43
CA TYR A 51 6.78 -17.98 -7.39
C TYR A 51 5.97 -19.16 -7.93
N PRO A 52 6.19 -20.37 -7.39
CA PRO A 52 5.47 -21.56 -7.83
C PRO A 52 4.01 -21.53 -7.38
N THR A 53 3.13 -22.00 -8.25
CA THR A 53 1.71 -22.24 -7.98
C THR A 53 1.32 -23.64 -8.46
N ARG A 54 0.10 -24.09 -8.14
CA ARG A 54 -0.43 -25.37 -8.62
C ARG A 54 -0.47 -25.49 -10.15
N PHE A 55 -0.56 -24.36 -10.85
CA PHE A 55 -0.72 -24.32 -12.32
C PHE A 55 0.54 -23.83 -13.04
N GLY A 56 1.69 -23.80 -12.36
CA GLY A 56 2.96 -23.35 -12.91
C GLY A 56 3.53 -22.14 -12.19
N GLN A 57 4.38 -21.36 -12.85
CA GLN A 57 5.00 -20.18 -12.26
C GLN A 57 4.07 -18.97 -12.39
N ALA A 58 3.87 -18.26 -11.30
CA ALA A 58 3.22 -16.96 -11.28
C ALA A 58 4.24 -15.84 -11.23
N GLU A 59 3.87 -14.69 -11.81
CA GLU A 59 4.66 -13.46 -11.77
C GLU A 59 3.83 -12.34 -11.15
N GLY A 60 4.52 -11.44 -10.46
CA GLY A 60 3.90 -10.27 -9.87
C GLY A 60 4.91 -9.17 -9.57
N ASP A 61 4.39 -7.98 -9.33
CA ASP A 61 5.17 -6.84 -8.86
C ASP A 61 4.91 -6.65 -7.36
N LEU A 62 5.96 -6.76 -6.57
CA LEU A 62 5.95 -6.53 -5.14
C LEU A 62 6.41 -5.11 -4.84
N TYR A 63 5.50 -4.30 -4.29
CA TYR A 63 5.75 -2.95 -3.84
C TYR A 63 5.89 -2.95 -2.32
N ARG A 64 7.08 -2.62 -1.82
CA ARG A 64 7.36 -2.61 -0.39
C ARG A 64 7.52 -1.17 0.12
N PRO A 65 7.03 -0.88 1.34
CA PRO A 65 7.42 0.35 2.02
C PRO A 65 8.93 0.35 2.21
N SER A 66 9.55 1.53 2.11
CA SER A 66 10.99 1.71 2.31
C SER A 66 11.40 1.79 3.79
N ALA A 67 10.43 1.84 4.70
CA ALA A 67 10.66 1.72 6.13
C ALA A 67 10.99 0.27 6.50
N GLY A 68 11.94 0.05 7.42
CA GLY A 68 12.22 -1.28 7.96
C GLY A 68 11.09 -1.79 8.87
N GLY A 69 11.11 -3.09 9.16
CA GLY A 69 10.15 -3.75 10.05
C GLY A 69 8.98 -4.44 9.33
N PRO A 70 8.07 -5.07 10.10
CA PRO A 70 6.92 -5.77 9.54
C PRO A 70 5.87 -4.80 9.02
N HIS A 71 5.32 -5.10 7.84
CA HIS A 71 4.26 -4.33 7.19
C HIS A 71 3.06 -5.23 6.89
N PRO A 72 1.82 -4.71 6.97
CA PRO A 72 0.65 -5.44 6.50
C PRO A 72 0.79 -5.79 5.01
N GLY A 73 0.54 -7.04 4.68
CA GLY A 73 0.54 -7.54 3.30
C GLY A 73 -0.82 -7.38 2.64
N ILE A 74 -0.83 -7.02 1.35
CA ILE A 74 -2.02 -7.04 0.50
C ILE A 74 -1.70 -7.71 -0.83
N VAL A 75 -2.56 -8.63 -1.26
CA VAL A 75 -2.47 -9.25 -2.58
C VAL A 75 -3.60 -8.69 -3.43
N VAL A 76 -3.26 -8.06 -4.54
CA VAL A 76 -4.22 -7.51 -5.50
C VAL A 76 -4.24 -8.42 -6.72
N CYS A 77 -5.31 -9.20 -6.86
CA CYS A 77 -5.55 -10.00 -8.05
C CYS A 77 -6.14 -9.11 -9.13
N LEU A 78 -5.33 -8.77 -10.13
CA LEU A 78 -5.78 -7.89 -11.20
C LEU A 78 -6.66 -8.66 -12.18
N GLY A 79 -7.79 -8.04 -12.53
CA GLY A 79 -8.74 -8.56 -13.51
C GLY A 79 -8.26 -8.41 -14.95
N VAL A 80 -9.18 -8.50 -15.90
CA VAL A 80 -8.86 -8.29 -17.33
C VAL A 80 -8.54 -6.81 -17.50
N VAL A 81 -7.31 -6.50 -17.93
CA VAL A 81 -6.88 -5.13 -18.16
C VAL A 81 -6.95 -4.84 -19.65
N PRO A 82 -7.93 -4.04 -20.13
CA PRO A 82 -8.10 -3.78 -21.56
C PRO A 82 -6.91 -3.04 -22.19
N PHE A 83 -6.07 -2.40 -21.37
CA PHE A 83 -4.91 -1.61 -21.81
C PHE A 83 -3.56 -2.32 -21.61
N GLY A 84 -3.57 -3.62 -21.30
CA GLY A 84 -2.36 -4.40 -21.06
C GLY A 84 -1.76 -4.19 -19.66
N VAL A 85 -0.86 -5.11 -19.28
CA VAL A 85 -0.29 -5.18 -17.92
C VAL A 85 0.64 -4.01 -17.58
N ASP A 86 1.20 -3.34 -18.60
CA ASP A 86 2.11 -2.20 -18.44
C ASP A 86 1.37 -0.86 -18.27
N HIS A 87 0.04 -0.88 -18.14
CA HIS A 87 -0.73 0.35 -18.00
C HIS A 87 -0.29 1.12 -16.74
N PRO A 88 0.06 2.42 -16.86
CA PRO A 88 0.68 3.19 -15.78
C PRO A 88 -0.17 3.28 -14.51
N GLN A 89 -1.50 3.13 -14.61
CA GLN A 89 -2.39 3.10 -13.45
C GLN A 89 -2.11 1.93 -12.50
N VAL A 90 -1.67 0.79 -13.02
CA VAL A 90 -1.41 -0.39 -12.21
C VAL A 90 -0.17 -0.17 -11.34
N ALA A 91 0.89 0.36 -11.95
CA ALA A 91 2.08 0.77 -11.21
C ALA A 91 1.78 1.90 -10.22
N LEU A 92 0.84 2.80 -10.52
CA LEU A 92 0.43 3.86 -9.61
C LEU A 92 -0.28 3.30 -8.37
N LEU A 93 -1.16 2.32 -8.53
CA LEU A 93 -1.83 1.63 -7.43
C LEU A 93 -0.83 0.97 -6.48
N GLY A 94 0.11 0.17 -7.01
CA GLY A 94 1.13 -0.48 -6.20
C GLY A 94 2.00 0.51 -5.43
N LYS A 95 2.44 1.59 -6.08
CA LYS A 95 3.18 2.69 -5.43
C LYS A 95 2.37 3.38 -4.34
N ALA A 96 1.08 3.62 -4.56
CA ALA A 96 0.21 4.27 -3.59
C ALA A 96 0.06 3.40 -2.33
N LEU A 97 -0.17 2.09 -2.50
CA LEU A 97 -0.27 1.12 -1.39
C LEU A 97 1.03 1.02 -0.60
N ALA A 98 2.19 0.94 -1.26
CA ALA A 98 3.47 0.90 -0.58
C ALA A 98 3.79 2.19 0.18
N ARG A 99 3.44 3.36 -0.39
CA ARG A 99 3.52 4.63 0.35
C ARG A 99 2.52 4.71 1.51
N SER A 100 1.47 3.91 1.53
CA SER A 100 0.54 3.80 2.68
C SER A 100 1.05 2.88 3.79
N GLY A 101 2.19 2.21 3.58
CA GLY A 101 2.76 1.27 4.54
C GLY A 101 2.33 -0.19 4.31
N PHE A 102 1.74 -0.52 3.16
CA PHE A 102 1.43 -1.92 2.81
C PHE A 102 2.54 -2.53 1.97
N ALA A 103 2.87 -3.80 2.22
CA ALA A 103 3.57 -4.61 1.24
C ALA A 103 2.53 -5.13 0.23
N ALA A 104 2.50 -4.56 -0.96
CA ALA A 104 1.50 -4.87 -1.97
C ALA A 104 2.06 -5.77 -3.06
N LEU A 105 1.49 -6.97 -3.22
CA LEU A 105 1.76 -7.86 -4.35
C LEU A 105 0.66 -7.69 -5.38
N LEU A 106 1.01 -7.18 -6.56
CA LEU A 106 0.11 -7.14 -7.70
C LEU A 106 0.31 -8.44 -8.47
N TYR A 107 -0.66 -9.34 -8.34
CA TYR A 107 -0.66 -10.65 -8.98
C TYR A 107 -1.31 -10.55 -10.35
N TRP A 108 -0.64 -11.16 -11.33
CA TRP A 108 -1.12 -11.32 -12.69
C TRP A 108 -1.45 -12.77 -12.96
N SER A 109 -2.72 -13.05 -13.23
CA SER A 109 -3.13 -14.38 -13.70
C SER A 109 -2.68 -14.55 -15.15
N PRO A 110 -1.88 -15.58 -15.49
CA PRO A 110 -1.53 -15.89 -16.88
C PRO A 110 -2.77 -16.04 -17.76
N ALA A 111 -3.82 -16.71 -17.22
CA ALA A 111 -5.08 -16.90 -17.93
C ALA A 111 -5.80 -15.58 -18.27
N MET A 112 -5.53 -14.49 -17.56
CA MET A 112 -6.18 -13.19 -17.79
C MET A 112 -5.31 -12.21 -18.59
N ARG A 113 -4.03 -12.54 -18.79
CA ARG A 113 -3.07 -11.75 -19.59
C ARG A 113 -3.32 -11.91 -21.09
N ASP A 114 -3.79 -13.09 -21.51
CA ASP A 114 -3.79 -13.51 -22.92
C ASP A 114 -5.18 -13.45 -23.60
N PHE A 115 -6.21 -12.88 -22.95
CA PHE A 115 -7.51 -12.60 -23.59
C PHE A 115 -7.47 -11.40 -24.54
N ARG A 116 -6.46 -11.37 -25.42
CA ARG A 116 -6.27 -10.33 -26.42
C ARG A 116 -6.94 -10.69 -27.74
#